data_AF-A0A5M9JQL6-F1
#
_entry.id   AF-A0A5M9JQL6-F1
#
_cell.length_a   1.000
_cell.length_b   1.000
_cell.length_c   1.000
_cell.angle_alpha   90.00
_cell.angle_beta   90.00
_cell.angle_gamma   90.00
#
_symmetry.space_group_name_H-M   'P 1'
#
loop_
_entity.id
_entity.type
_entity.pdbx_description
1 polymer ?
#
loop_
_entity_poly.entity_id
_entity_poly.type
_entity_poly.pdbx_seq_one_letter_code
_entity_poly.pdbx_strand_id
1 'polypeptide(L)'
;MPPKPINWRMYSKMAVAGLTCCVGGPALIYYVSPTEEELFLRYNPELQKRSLENRVGKQEDFDNFVARLKEYSKSDRPIWVEAEEAARKKSQWQD
;
A
#
# COMPACT_ATOMS: atom_id res chain seq x y z
N MET A 1 -26.33 42.51 -1.56
CA MET A 1 -24.95 42.74 -2.06
C MET A 1 -24.79 41.94 -3.34
N PRO A 2 -24.30 42.51 -4.45
CA PRO A 2 -24.10 41.74 -5.69
C PRO A 2 -22.98 40.69 -5.51
N PRO A 3 -23.09 39.51 -6.12
CA PRO A 3 -22.09 38.45 -5.98
C PRO A 3 -20.76 38.88 -6.61
N LYS A 4 -19.65 38.55 -5.94
CA LYS A 4 -18.31 38.89 -6.41
C LYS A 4 -17.98 38.07 -7.68
N PRO A 5 -17.44 38.68 -8.74
CA PRO A 5 -17.10 37.95 -9.96
C PRO A 5 -16.00 36.92 -9.69
N ILE A 6 -16.21 35.70 -10.18
CA ILE A 6 -15.29 34.56 -10.00
C ILE A 6 -14.15 34.67 -11.02
N ASN A 7 -12.90 34.58 -10.54
CA ASN A 7 -11.71 34.65 -11.37
C ASN A 7 -11.35 33.27 -11.95
N TRP A 8 -12.03 32.87 -13.04
CA TRP A 8 -11.84 31.58 -13.72
C TRP A 8 -10.39 31.30 -14.15
N ARG A 9 -9.61 32.33 -14.50
CA ARG A 9 -8.19 32.20 -14.84
C ARG A 9 -7.32 31.73 -13.66
N MET A 10 -7.67 32.14 -12.44
CA MET A 10 -6.96 31.70 -11.25
C MET A 10 -7.26 30.23 -10.95
N TYR A 11 -8.56 29.86 -10.98
CA TYR A 11 -8.98 28.49 -10.71
C TYR A 11 -8.44 27.49 -11.74
N SER A 12 -8.38 27.85 -13.02
CA SER A 12 -7.79 26.97 -14.04
C SER A 12 -6.31 26.71 -13.78
N LYS A 13 -5.53 27.74 -13.44
CA LYS A 13 -4.11 27.59 -13.07
C LYS A 13 -3.93 26.70 -11.83
N MET A 14 -4.76 26.91 -10.81
CA MET A 14 -4.72 26.09 -9.59
C MET A 14 -5.10 24.64 -9.87
N ALA A 15 -6.12 24.38 -10.70
CA ALA A 15 -6.51 23.03 -11.08
C ALA A 15 -5.41 22.30 -11.86
N VAL A 16 -4.78 22.98 -12.83
CA VAL A 16 -3.66 22.43 -13.60
C VAL A 16 -2.47 22.11 -12.69
N ALA A 17 -2.08 23.03 -11.81
CA ALA A 17 -1.00 22.81 -10.86
C ALA A 17 -1.31 21.64 -9.90
N GLY A 18 -2.54 21.61 -9.34
CA GLY A 18 -2.98 20.54 -8.45
C GLY A 18 -2.96 19.17 -9.12
N LEU A 19 -3.51 19.05 -10.34
CA LEU A 19 -3.46 17.80 -11.09
C LEU A 19 -2.03 17.37 -11.43
N THR A 20 -1.18 18.33 -11.78
CA THR A 20 0.23 18.05 -12.10
C THR A 20 0.96 17.51 -10.88
N CYS A 21 0.73 18.07 -9.69
CA CYS A 21 1.33 17.55 -8.46
C CYS A 21 0.76 16.17 -8.07
N CYS A 22 -0.57 16.02 -8.08
CA CYS A 22 -1.23 14.79 -7.65
C CYS A 22 -0.99 13.61 -8.60
N VAL A 23 -0.87 13.83 -9.90
CA VAL A 23 -0.64 12.78 -10.90
C VAL A 23 0.83 12.69 -11.27
N GLY A 24 1.49 13.83 -11.47
CA GLY A 24 2.89 13.90 -11.90
C GLY A 24 3.85 13.40 -10.82
N GLY A 25 3.56 13.60 -9.53
CA GLY A 25 4.36 13.04 -8.44
C GLY A 25 4.43 11.52 -8.51
N PRO A 26 3.29 10.80 -8.41
CA PRO A 26 3.26 9.35 -8.56
C PRO A 26 3.81 8.87 -9.92
N ALA A 27 3.48 9.54 -11.02
CA ALA A 27 3.98 9.16 -12.35
C ALA A 27 5.51 9.23 -12.45
N LEU A 28 6.13 10.26 -11.87
CA LEU A 28 7.59 10.37 -11.82
C LEU A 28 8.21 9.26 -10.99
N ILE A 29 7.61 8.91 -9.84
CA ILE A 29 8.09 7.81 -9.01
C ILE A 29 8.01 6.49 -9.78
N TYR A 30 6.91 6.21 -10.46
CA TYR A 30 6.80 5.00 -11.29
C TYR A 30 7.80 4.99 -12.44
N TYR A 31 8.13 6.14 -13.01
CA TYR A 31 9.10 6.23 -14.10
C TYR A 31 10.54 5.98 -13.64
N VAL A 32 10.91 6.43 -12.45
CA VAL A 32 12.29 6.32 -11.93
C VAL A 32 12.51 5.04 -11.13
N SER A 33 11.46 4.52 -10.47
CA SER A 33 11.57 3.34 -9.64
C SER A 33 11.74 2.10 -10.52
N PRO A 34 12.79 1.28 -10.33
CA PRO A 34 12.99 0.06 -11.09
C PRO A 34 11.85 -0.93 -10.82
N THR A 35 11.50 -1.73 -11.83
CA THR A 35 10.49 -2.78 -11.70
C THR A 35 10.99 -3.92 -10.83
N GLU A 36 10.07 -4.75 -10.31
CA GLU A 36 10.45 -5.90 -9.47
C GLU A 36 11.39 -6.88 -10.18
N GLU A 37 11.25 -7.03 -11.51
CA GLU A 37 12.09 -7.89 -12.33
C GLU A 37 13.51 -7.34 -12.46
N GLU A 38 13.66 -6.04 -12.71
CA GLU A 38 14.96 -5.37 -12.72
C GLU A 38 15.64 -5.42 -11.35
N LEU A 39 14.85 -5.29 -10.28
CA LEU A 39 15.33 -5.42 -8.91
C LEU A 39 15.83 -6.85 -8.64
N PHE A 40 15.07 -7.85 -9.10
CA PHE A 40 15.41 -9.26 -8.96
C PHE A 40 16.72 -9.62 -9.68
N LEU A 41 16.92 -9.09 -10.89
CA LEU A 41 18.16 -9.30 -11.65
C LEU A 41 19.41 -8.75 -10.94
N ARG A 42 19.24 -7.70 -10.12
CA ARG A 42 20.32 -7.11 -9.31
C ARG A 42 20.63 -7.89 -8.03
N TYR A 43 19.81 -8.88 -7.65
CA TYR A 43 20.04 -9.68 -6.45
C TYR A 43 21.20 -10.67 -6.64
N ASN A 44 21.83 -11.03 -5.53
CA ASN A 44 22.79 -12.13 -5.47
C ASN A 44 22.08 -13.45 -5.86
N PRO A 45 22.72 -14.37 -6.61
CA PRO A 45 22.14 -15.67 -7.02
C PRO A 45 21.46 -16.46 -5.89
N GLU A 46 21.96 -16.38 -4.67
CA GLU A 46 21.35 -17.04 -3.50
C GLU A 46 19.97 -16.45 -3.15
N LEU A 47 19.86 -15.13 -3.17
CA LEU A 47 18.62 -14.40 -2.91
C LEU A 47 17.62 -14.56 -4.05
N GLN A 48 18.09 -14.65 -5.29
CA GLN A 48 17.23 -14.95 -6.44
C GLN A 48 16.54 -16.31 -6.26
N LYS A 49 17.31 -17.33 -5.86
CA LYS A 49 16.78 -18.68 -5.59
C LYS A 49 15.76 -18.68 -4.45
N ARG A 50 16.08 -18.06 -3.31
CA ARG A 50 15.13 -17.93 -2.18
C ARG A 50 13.88 -17.16 -2.56
N SER A 51 14.01 -16.10 -3.35
CA SER A 51 12.86 -15.32 -3.79
C SER A 51 11.94 -16.17 -4.68
N LEU A 52 12.49 -16.95 -5.60
CA LEU A 52 11.72 -17.88 -6.45
C LEU A 52 11.03 -18.98 -5.64
N GLU A 53 11.73 -19.60 -4.70
CA GLU A 53 11.19 -20.65 -3.82
C GLU A 53 10.05 -20.12 -2.93
N ASN A 54 10.18 -18.90 -2.43
CA ASN A 54 9.22 -18.30 -1.51
C ASN A 54 8.09 -17.52 -2.21
N ARG A 55 8.02 -17.48 -3.55
CA ARG A 55 6.97 -16.73 -4.28
C ARG A 55 5.57 -17.17 -3.88
N VAL A 56 5.34 -18.48 -3.83
CA VAL A 56 4.03 -19.05 -3.47
C VAL A 56 3.71 -18.76 -2.00
N GLY A 57 4.67 -18.99 -1.09
CA GLY A 57 4.50 -18.69 0.34
C GLY A 57 4.18 -17.22 0.59
N LYS A 58 4.83 -16.29 -0.11
CA LYS A 58 4.52 -14.85 -0.01
C LYS A 58 3.11 -14.50 -0.47
N GLN A 59 2.61 -15.15 -1.53
CA GLN A 59 1.23 -14.95 -1.99
C GLN A 59 0.24 -15.47 -0.95
N GLU A 60 0.47 -16.67 -0.43
CA GLU A 60 -0.36 -17.27 0.61
C GLU A 60 -0.35 -16.45 1.90
N ASP A 61 0.82 -15.96 2.33
CA ASP A 61 0.96 -15.09 3.49
C ASP A 61 0.19 -13.78 3.31
N PHE A 62 0.23 -13.21 2.10
CA PHE A 62 -0.49 -11.99 1.76
C PHE A 62 -2.01 -12.22 1.78
N ASP A 63 -2.48 -13.29 1.15
CA ASP A 63 -3.90 -13.65 1.14
C ASP A 63 -4.42 -13.91 2.56
N ASN A 64 -3.64 -14.64 3.36
CA ASN A 64 -3.94 -14.88 4.78
C ASN A 64 -3.96 -13.58 5.59
N PHE A 65 -3.05 -12.65 5.32
CA PHE A 65 -3.04 -11.34 5.96
C PHE A 65 -4.29 -10.53 5.62
N VAL A 66 -4.66 -10.44 4.34
CA VAL A 66 -5.87 -9.75 3.89
C VAL A 66 -7.13 -10.40 4.46
N ALA A 67 -7.17 -11.74 4.54
CA ALA A 67 -8.27 -12.45 5.15
C ALA A 67 -8.45 -12.08 6.64
N ARG A 68 -7.35 -12.02 7.41
CA ARG A 68 -7.38 -11.58 8.82
C ARG A 68 -7.81 -10.13 8.96
N LEU A 69 -7.33 -9.24 8.09
CA LEU A 69 -7.77 -7.83 8.11
C LEU A 69 -9.27 -7.69 7.85
N LYS A 70 -9.81 -8.45 6.89
CA LYS A 70 -11.26 -8.50 6.64
C LYS A 70 -12.00 -8.99 7.88
N GLU A 71 -11.48 -10.00 8.57
CA GLU A 71 -12.07 -10.49 9.82
C GLU A 71 -12.08 -9.41 10.90
N TYR A 72 -10.95 -8.73 11.15
CA TYR A 72 -10.83 -7.68 12.15
C TYR A 72 -11.66 -6.43 11.81
N SER A 73 -11.86 -6.14 10.52
CA SER A 73 -12.70 -5.01 10.11
C SER A 73 -14.20 -5.19 10.42
N LYS A 74 -14.65 -6.41 10.72
CA LYS A 74 -16.05 -6.68 11.08
C LYS A 74 -16.37 -6.28 12.52
N SER A 75 -15.34 -6.03 13.34
CA SER A 75 -15.51 -5.62 14.72
C SER A 75 -15.60 -4.11 14.84
N ASP A 76 -16.42 -3.65 15.78
CA ASP A 76 -16.51 -2.23 16.15
C ASP A 76 -15.26 -1.73 16.88
N ARG A 77 -14.37 -2.65 17.29
CA ARG A 77 -13.11 -2.31 17.95
C ARG A 77 -12.01 -1.99 16.93
N PRO A 78 -11.06 -1.14 17.29
CA PRO A 78 -9.95 -0.84 16.39
C PRO A 78 -9.14 -2.10 16.03
N ILE A 79 -8.72 -2.20 14.77
CA ILE A 79 -8.03 -3.37 14.19
C ILE A 79 -6.80 -3.79 15.02
N TRP A 80 -6.07 -2.84 15.60
CA TRP A 80 -4.88 -3.14 16.41
C TRP A 80 -5.19 -3.85 17.73
N VAL A 81 -6.35 -3.56 18.34
CA VAL A 81 -6.80 -4.24 19.58
C VAL A 81 -7.15 -5.69 19.29
N GLU A 82 -7.83 -5.92 18.16
CA GLU A 82 -8.21 -7.26 17.70
C GLU A 82 -7.02 -8.12 17.31
N ALA A 83 -6.05 -7.50 16.61
CA ALA A 83 -4.80 -8.16 16.24
C ALA A 83 -3.99 -8.57 17.48
N GLU A 84 -3.94 -7.72 18.51
CA GLU A 84 -3.26 -8.02 19.78
C GLU A 84 -3.95 -9.18 20.53
N GLU A 85 -5.28 -9.20 20.57
CA GLU A 85 -6.03 -10.32 21.16
C GLU A 85 -5.83 -11.63 20.41
N ALA A 86 -5.83 -11.59 19.07
CA ALA A 86 -5.56 -12.76 18.24
C ALA A 86 -4.13 -13.29 18.46
N ALA A 87 -3.14 -12.41 18.64
CA ALA A 87 -1.78 -12.78 18.98
C ALA A 87 -1.68 -13.41 20.38
N ARG A 88 -2.35 -12.83 21.38
CA ARG A 88 -2.42 -13.37 22.75
C ARG A 88 -3.07 -14.75 22.79
N LYS A 89 -4.15 -14.96 22.03
CA LYS A 89 -4.78 -16.28 21.90
C LYS A 89 -3.80 -17.28 21.29
N LYS A 90 -3.13 -16.93 20.18
CA LYS A 90 -2.15 -17.83 19.54
C LYS A 90 -1.01 -18.26 20.47
N SER A 91 -0.43 -17.34 21.23
CA SER A 91 0.63 -17.68 22.18
C SER A 91 0.15 -18.61 23.29
N GLN A 92 -1.08 -18.41 23.78
CA GLN A 92 -1.66 -19.21 24.86
C GLN A 92 -2.00 -20.67 24.44
N TRP A 93 -2.16 -20.93 23.14
CA TRP A 93 -2.31 -22.29 22.59
C TRP A 93 -0.97 -22.96 22.26
N GLN A 94 0.14 -22.22 22.35
CA GLN A 94 1.48 -22.69 22.01
C GLN A 94 2.27 -23.18 23.24
N ASP A 95 1.74 -22.96 24.44
CA ASP A 95 2.22 -23.45 25.75
C ASP A 95 1.49 -24.75 26.16
#